data_AF-A0A165I6K9-F1
#
_entry.id   AF-A0A165I6K9-F1
#
_cell.length_a   1.000
_cell.length_b   1.000
_cell.length_c   1.000
_cell.angle_alpha   90.00
_cell.angle_beta   90.00
_cell.angle_gamma   90.00
#
_symmetry.space_group_name_H-M   'P 1'
#
loop_
_entity.id
_entity.type
_entity.pdbx_description
1 polymer ?
#
loop_
_entity_poly.entity_id
_entity_poly.type
_entity_poly.pdbx_seq_one_letter_code
_entity_poly.pdbx_strand_id
1 'polypeptide(L)' 'MLAERAESAALTGILAEGSLQDATFATTVAALREQGERVVLALPGADNDPAELGCQRRLVAQADGWVVTDL' A
#
# COMPACT_ATOMS: atom_id res chain seq x y z
N MET A 1 -22.65 14.94 4.96
CA MET A 1 -22.50 14.53 3.55
C MET A 1 -22.19 13.04 3.51
N LEU A 2 -23.08 12.24 2.92
CA LEU A 2 -22.90 10.79 2.73
C LEU A 2 -22.22 10.47 1.39
N ALA A 3 -22.32 11.38 0.41
CA ALA A 3 -21.70 11.25 -0.91
C ALA A 3 -20.16 11.34 -0.86
N GLU A 4 -19.59 12.31 -0.14
CA GLU A 4 -18.12 12.43 0.03
C GLU A 4 -17.48 11.19 0.69
N ARG A 5 -18.25 10.51 1.56
CA ARG A 5 -17.82 9.28 2.24
C ARG A 5 -17.86 8.07 1.31
N ALA A 6 -18.70 8.10 0.28
CA ALA A 6 -18.77 7.07 -0.77
C ALA A 6 -17.71 7.30 -1.86
N GLU A 7 -17.37 8.55 -2.18
CA GLU A 7 -16.22 8.87 -3.05
C GLU A 7 -14.88 8.54 -2.36
N SER A 8 -14.76 8.77 -1.05
CA SER A 8 -13.63 8.27 -0.22
C SER A 8 -13.62 6.75 -0.01
N ALA A 9 -14.70 6.06 -0.43
CA ALA A 9 -14.81 4.60 -0.35
C ALA A 9 -14.40 3.90 -1.66
N ALA A 10 -13.94 4.64 -2.67
CA ALA A 10 -13.11 4.02 -3.69
C ALA A 10 -11.91 3.41 -2.96
N LEU A 11 -11.85 2.08 -2.92
CA LEU A 11 -10.74 1.34 -2.33
C LEU A 11 -9.47 1.87 -3.03
N THR A 12 -8.61 2.63 -2.33
CA THR A 12 -7.36 3.22 -2.89
C THR A 12 -6.08 2.85 -2.12
N GLY A 13 -6.14 1.82 -1.27
CA GLY A 13 -4.97 1.25 -0.59
C GLY A 13 -3.86 0.71 -1.51
N ILE A 14 -2.62 0.83 -1.04
CA ILE A 14 -1.42 0.18 -1.59
C ILE A 14 -1.04 -0.95 -0.64
N LEU A 15 -0.98 -2.19 -1.13
CA LEU A 15 -0.42 -3.30 -0.39
C LEU A 15 1.11 -3.27 -0.50
N ALA A 16 1.82 -3.15 0.62
CA ALA A 16 3.27 -3.11 0.66
C ALA A 16 3.83 -4.44 1.17
N GLU A 17 4.52 -5.17 0.30
CA GLU A 17 4.91 -6.57 0.51
C GLU A 17 6.38 -6.76 0.95
N GLY A 18 7.10 -5.66 1.20
CA GLY A 18 8.48 -5.68 1.69
C GLY A 18 8.62 -5.72 3.21
N SER A 19 9.88 -5.68 3.67
CA SER A 19 10.19 -5.70 5.11
C SER A 19 10.55 -4.30 5.61
N LEU A 20 9.97 -3.87 6.74
CA LEU A 20 10.38 -2.63 7.40
C LEU A 20 11.82 -2.64 7.95
N GLN A 21 12.51 -3.80 7.92
CA GLN A 21 13.93 -3.89 8.21
C GLN A 21 14.81 -3.48 7.01
N ASP A 22 14.26 -3.45 5.80
CA ASP A 22 14.89 -2.81 4.64
C ASP A 22 14.63 -1.29 4.75
N ALA A 23 15.71 -0.53 4.95
CA ALA A 23 15.65 0.91 5.10
C ALA A 23 15.03 1.61 3.87
N THR A 24 15.29 1.13 2.66
CA THR A 24 14.76 1.73 1.43
C THR A 24 13.25 1.48 1.29
N PHE A 25 12.80 0.28 1.66
CA PHE A 25 11.37 -0.03 1.76
C PHE A 25 10.69 0.84 2.81
N ALA A 26 11.25 0.90 4.03
CA ALA A 26 10.70 1.68 5.13
C ALA A 26 10.58 3.17 4.78
N THR A 27 11.61 3.75 4.15
CA THR A 27 11.57 5.13 3.63
C THR A 27 10.49 5.32 2.56
N THR A 28 10.34 4.38 1.63
CA THR A 28 9.31 4.47 0.58
C THR A 28 7.90 4.40 1.18
N VAL A 29 7.66 3.50 2.13
CA VAL A 29 6.39 3.38 2.85
C VAL A 29 6.08 4.66 3.63
N ALA A 30 7.08 5.24 4.31
CA ALA A 30 6.91 6.51 5.03
C ALA A 30 6.55 7.65 4.08
N ALA A 31 7.27 7.80 2.97
CA ALA A 31 7.02 8.86 1.99
C ALA A 31 5.62 8.77 1.36
N LEU A 32 5.14 7.56 1.04
CA LEU A 32 3.78 7.35 0.55
C LEU A 32 2.74 7.79 1.59
N ARG A 33 2.93 7.41 2.86
CA ARG A 33 2.02 7.81 3.94
C ARG A 33 2.01 9.32 4.18
N GLU A 34 3.17 9.99 4.10
CA GLU A 34 3.26 11.45 4.20
C GLU A 34 2.55 12.18 3.05
N GLN A 35 2.46 11.55 1.87
CA GLN A 35 1.69 12.05 0.72
C GLN A 35 0.17 11.85 0.89
N GLY A 36 -0.27 11.18 1.96
CA GLY A 36 -1.69 10.88 2.23
C GLY A 36 -2.16 9.53 1.70
N GLU A 37 -1.26 8.70 1.16
CA GLU A 37 -1.61 7.38 0.64
C GLU A 37 -1.93 6.41 1.79
N ARG A 38 -2.95 5.56 1.60
CA ARG A 38 -3.24 4.44 2.50
C ARG A 38 -2.32 3.27 2.17
N VAL A 39 -1.27 3.06 2.97
CA VAL A 39 -0.33 1.94 2.78
C VAL A 39 -0.57 0.85 3.82
N VAL A 40 -1.02 -0.32 3.38
CA VAL A 40 -1.24 -1.53 4.19
C VAL A 40 0.02 -2.40 4.11
N LEU A 41 0.61 -2.72 5.26
CA LEU A 41 1.78 -3.60 5.30
C LEU A 41 1.34 -5.05 5.31
N ALA A 42 1.83 -5.86 4.36
CA ALA A 42 1.61 -7.29 4.37
C ALA A 42 2.40 -7.93 5.51
N LEU A 43 1.74 -8.73 6.35
CA LEU A 43 2.40 -9.42 7.46
C LEU A 43 2.65 -10.89 7.11
N PRO A 44 3.86 -11.44 7.40
CA PRO A 44 4.11 -12.86 7.22
C PRO A 44 3.11 -13.72 8.01
N GLY A 45 2.48 -14.68 7.33
CA GLY A 45 1.50 -15.59 7.94
C GLY A 45 0.08 -15.04 8.09
N ALA A 46 -0.17 -13.79 7.69
CA ALA A 46 -1.54 -13.26 7.56
C ALA A 46 -2.10 -13.57 6.16
N ASP A 47 -3.42 -13.59 6.04
CA ASP A 47 -4.07 -13.46 4.75
C ASP A 47 -3.93 -12.01 4.28
N ASN A 48 -3.23 -11.83 3.16
CA ASN A 48 -2.92 -10.52 2.60
C ASN A 48 -3.61 -10.33 1.25
N ASP A 49 -4.77 -10.95 1.04
CA ASP A 49 -5.57 -10.73 -0.16
C ASP A 49 -5.84 -9.23 -0.38
N PRO A 50 -5.37 -8.64 -1.51
CA PRO A 50 -5.52 -7.22 -1.72
C PRO A 50 -6.98 -6.76 -1.79
N ALA A 51 -7.89 -7.57 -2.34
CA ALA A 51 -9.29 -7.18 -2.49
C ALA A 51 -9.99 -7.10 -1.13
N GLU A 52 -9.74 -8.06 -0.22
CA GLU A 52 -10.24 -8.01 1.15
C GLU A 52 -9.66 -6.84 1.95
N LEU A 53 -8.39 -6.49 1.69
CA LEU A 53 -7.71 -5.35 2.32
C LEU A 53 -8.04 -3.99 1.68
N GLY A 54 -8.80 -3.96 0.58
CA GLY A 54 -9.16 -2.74 -0.13
C GLY A 54 -7.98 -2.09 -0.89
N CYS A 55 -7.06 -2.92 -1.36
CA CYS A 55 -5.90 -2.55 -2.15
C CYS A 55 -6.10 -2.91 -3.63
N GLN A 56 -5.75 -1.99 -4.52
CA GLN A 56 -5.82 -2.03 -5.99
C GLN A 56 -4.44 -1.73 -6.58
N ARG A 57 -3.50 -1.34 -5.72
CA ARG A 57 -2.10 -1.13 -6.05
C ARG A 57 -1.24 -1.92 -5.07
N ARG A 58 -0.02 -2.21 -5.48
CA ARG A 58 1.00 -2.84 -4.65
C ARG A 58 2.34 -2.15 -4.79
N LEU A 59 3.11 -2.15 -3.70
CA LEU A 59 4.50 -1.71 -3.67
C LEU A 59 5.41 -2.93 -3.81
N VAL A 60 6.06 -3.07 -4.96
CA VAL A 60 6.90 -4.22 -5.31
C VAL A 60 8.35 -3.81 -5.54
N ALA A 61 9.27 -4.74 -5.26
CA ALA A 61 10.67 -4.57 -5.57
C ALA A 61 10.92 -4.64 -7.08
N GLN A 62 11.75 -3.72 -7.58
CA GLN A 62 12.26 -3.60 -8.93
C GLN A 62 13.77 -3.36 -8.89
N ALA A 63 14.42 -3.38 -10.06
CA ALA A 63 15.89 -3.26 -10.17
C ALA A 63 16.47 -2.02 -9.45
N ASP A 64 15.75 -0.90 -9.49
CA ASP A 64 16.18 0.39 -8.92
C ASP A 64 15.43 0.79 -7.64
N GLY A 65 14.73 -0.15 -6.99
CA GLY A 65 14.07 0.08 -5.70
C GLY A 65 12.60 -0.34 -5.69
N TRP A 66 11.75 0.43 -5.02
CA TRP A 66 10.36 0.08 -4.76
C TRP A 66 9.41 0.90 -5.63
N VAL A 67 8.52 0.22 -6.36
CA VAL A 67 7.61 0.86 -7.32
C VAL A 67 6.17 0.48 -7.00
N VAL A 68 5.28 1.47 -7.07
CA VAL A 68 3.83 1.24 -6.99
C VAL A 68 3.33 0.80 -8.37
N THR A 69 2.64 -0.33 -8.43
CA THR A 69 1.96 -0.82 -9.64
C THR A 69 0.50 -1.11 -9.32
N ASP A 70 -0.37 -0.95 -10.31
CA ASP A 70 -1.73 -1.49 -10.24
C ASP A 70 -1.69 -3.03 -10.17
N LEU A 71 -2.72 -3.60 -9.51
CA LEU A 71 -2.95 -5.03 -9.33
C LEU A 71 -3.69 -5.67 -10.50
#